data_AF-A0A558J8Y0-F1
#
_entry.id   AF-A0A558J8Y0-F1
#
_cell.length_a   1.000
_cell.length_b   1.000
_cell.length_c   1.000
_cell.angle_alpha   90.00
_cell.angle_beta   90.00
_cell.angle_gamma   90.00
#
_symmetry.space_group_name_H-M   'P 1'
#
loop_
_entity.id
_entity.type
_entity.pdbx_description
1 polymer ?
#
loop_
_entity_poly.entity_id
_entity_poly.type
_entity_poly.pdbx_seq_one_letter_code
_entity_poly.pdbx_strand_id
1 'polypeptide(L)'
;MKATLETFKKEAERANSKGNECTQALMNMGLFYLLAENDIQAVKIDALTHPDEWKRKLSLRIILLTIYEWDMGKVAGRNLKTLLSRSSVPEELQNELFESLRTLKKAQRKAAKILHQPRNSVIAHRDANALAQVKTIESLNAKEVFGAAEDFYASSDRFMGAFSKVLLQAGSLHGLFAFMLNKKKA
;
A
#
# COMPACT_ATOMS: atom_id res chain seq x y z
N MET A 1 -7.61 -13.40 -5.10
CA MET A 1 -7.60 -11.92 -4.95
C MET A 1 -9.00 -11.31 -4.93
N LYS A 2 -9.85 -11.54 -5.95
CA LYS A 2 -11.22 -10.98 -5.98
C LYS A 2 -12.06 -11.30 -4.73
N ALA A 3 -12.09 -12.56 -4.31
CA ALA A 3 -12.79 -12.97 -3.08
C ALA A 3 -12.23 -12.29 -1.81
N THR A 4 -10.92 -12.06 -1.74
CA THR A 4 -10.26 -11.38 -0.63
C THR A 4 -10.65 -9.91 -0.57
N LEU A 5 -10.65 -9.22 -1.72
CA LEU A 5 -11.07 -7.83 -1.84
C LEU A 5 -12.55 -7.65 -1.44
N GLU A 6 -13.43 -8.51 -1.93
CA GLU A 6 -14.86 -8.46 -1.57
C GLU A 6 -15.07 -8.70 -0.06
N THR A 7 -14.32 -9.62 0.53
CA THR A 7 -14.37 -9.86 1.98
C THR A 7 -13.91 -8.63 2.76
N PHE A 8 -12.76 -8.05 2.40
CA PHE A 8 -12.25 -6.84 3.05
C PHE A 8 -13.19 -5.65 2.87
N LYS A 9 -13.82 -5.52 1.70
CA LYS A 9 -14.80 -4.47 1.43
C LYS A 9 -16.00 -4.59 2.36
N LYS A 10 -16.60 -5.78 2.43
CA LYS A 10 -17.74 -6.07 3.32
C LYS A 10 -17.40 -5.80 4.79
N GLU A 11 -16.24 -6.26 5.25
CA GLU A 11 -15.84 -6.04 6.65
C GLU A 11 -15.44 -4.60 6.94
N ALA A 12 -14.93 -3.84 5.96
CA ALA A 12 -14.71 -2.40 6.08
C ALA A 12 -16.03 -1.63 6.20
N GLU A 13 -17.02 -1.94 5.36
CA GLU A 13 -18.37 -1.36 5.45
C GLU A 13 -19.01 -1.66 6.82
N ARG A 14 -18.83 -2.88 7.32
CA ARG A 14 -19.27 -3.29 8.66
C ARG A 14 -18.52 -2.55 9.77
N ALA A 15 -17.22 -2.36 9.65
CA ALA A 15 -16.44 -1.60 10.62
C ALA A 15 -16.88 -0.13 10.68
N ASN A 16 -17.15 0.48 9.51
CA ASN A 16 -17.61 1.85 9.38
C ASN A 16 -18.97 2.08 10.07
N SER A 17 -19.90 1.11 9.96
CA SER A 17 -21.21 1.20 10.62
C SER A 17 -21.19 0.98 12.14
N LYS A 18 -20.16 0.30 12.68
CA LYS A 18 -20.08 -0.07 14.12
C LYS A 18 -19.31 0.91 15.01
N GLY A 19 -18.65 1.93 14.45
CA GLY A 19 -17.96 2.97 15.22
C GLY A 19 -16.65 2.56 15.92
N ASN A 20 -16.08 1.39 15.64
CA ASN A 20 -14.75 1.03 16.13
C ASN A 20 -13.67 1.61 15.22
N GLU A 21 -13.16 2.79 15.56
CA GLU A 21 -12.15 3.51 14.76
C GLU A 21 -10.87 2.70 14.52
N CYS A 22 -10.46 1.84 15.46
CA CYS A 22 -9.27 1.00 15.31
C CYS A 22 -9.48 -0.03 14.18
N THR A 23 -10.60 -0.77 14.24
CA THR A 23 -10.94 -1.72 13.18
C THR A 23 -11.16 -1.03 11.84
N GLN A 24 -11.79 0.16 11.83
CA GLN A 24 -11.95 0.95 10.60
C GLN A 24 -10.61 1.32 9.97
N ALA A 25 -9.66 1.83 10.76
CA ALA A 25 -8.34 2.18 10.28
C ALA A 25 -7.61 0.96 9.70
N LEU A 26 -7.64 -0.18 10.41
CA LEU A 26 -7.01 -1.42 9.95
C LEU A 26 -7.67 -1.95 8.67
N MET A 27 -8.99 -1.95 8.56
CA MET A 27 -9.68 -2.38 7.35
C MET A 27 -9.37 -1.47 6.16
N ASN A 28 -9.28 -0.16 6.38
CA ASN A 28 -8.89 0.80 5.36
C ASN A 28 -7.45 0.56 4.86
N MET A 29 -6.51 0.29 5.79
CA MET A 29 -5.14 -0.09 5.44
C MET A 29 -5.09 -1.36 4.58
N GLY A 30 -5.85 -2.39 4.97
CA GLY A 30 -5.94 -3.64 4.21
C GLY A 30 -6.52 -3.45 2.82
N LEU A 31 -7.61 -2.69 2.68
CA LEU A 31 -8.19 -2.35 1.39
C LEU A 31 -7.22 -1.55 0.50
N PHE A 32 -6.56 -0.55 1.07
CA PHE A 32 -5.57 0.25 0.34
C PHE A 32 -4.41 -0.59 -0.19
N TYR A 33 -3.95 -1.57 0.59
CA TYR A 33 -2.99 -2.57 0.13
C TYR A 33 -3.53 -3.43 -1.02
N LEU A 34 -4.74 -3.97 -0.87
CA LEU A 34 -5.34 -4.85 -1.88
C LEU A 34 -5.63 -4.13 -3.20
N LEU A 35 -5.92 -2.83 -3.19
CA LEU A 35 -6.07 -2.04 -4.42
C LEU A 35 -4.76 -1.99 -5.20
N ALA A 36 -3.68 -1.54 -4.55
CA ALA A 36 -2.37 -1.48 -5.18
C ALA A 36 -1.89 -2.85 -5.69
N GLU A 37 -2.18 -3.91 -4.93
CA GLU A 37 -1.84 -5.26 -5.35
C GLU A 37 -2.59 -5.69 -6.61
N ASN A 38 -3.90 -5.41 -6.69
CA ASN A 38 -4.68 -5.72 -7.89
C ASN A 38 -4.19 -4.95 -9.12
N ASP A 39 -3.82 -3.67 -8.95
CA ASP A 39 -3.32 -2.85 -10.06
C ASP A 39 -1.98 -3.39 -10.60
N ILE A 40 -1.03 -3.72 -9.73
CA ILE A 40 0.26 -4.31 -10.15
C ILE A 40 0.02 -5.66 -10.83
N GLN A 41 -0.84 -6.50 -10.27
CA GLN A 41 -1.14 -7.83 -10.80
C GLN A 41 -1.82 -7.78 -12.16
N ALA A 42 -2.64 -6.75 -12.42
CA ALA A 42 -3.29 -6.54 -13.71
C ALA A 42 -2.27 -6.25 -14.84
N VAL A 43 -1.13 -5.65 -14.52
CA VAL A 43 -0.15 -5.20 -15.52
C VAL A 43 1.18 -5.96 -15.52
N LYS A 44 1.47 -6.77 -14.49
CA LYS A 44 2.79 -7.42 -14.32
C LYS A 44 3.19 -8.35 -15.46
N ILE A 45 2.24 -9.10 -16.02
CA ILE A 45 2.52 -10.02 -17.13
C ILE A 45 2.85 -9.20 -18.38
N ASP A 46 2.06 -8.17 -18.65
CA ASP A 46 2.32 -7.27 -19.76
C ASP A 46 3.66 -6.55 -19.60
N ALA A 47 4.04 -6.16 -18.39
CA ALA A 47 5.35 -5.54 -18.13
C ALA A 47 6.52 -6.47 -18.45
N LEU A 48 6.35 -7.78 -18.23
CA LEU A 48 7.41 -8.79 -18.40
C LEU A 48 7.50 -9.31 -19.83
N THR A 49 6.37 -9.65 -20.45
CA THR A 49 6.36 -10.53 -21.62
C THR A 49 5.58 -10.01 -22.82
N HIS A 50 4.88 -8.88 -22.72
CA HIS A 50 4.07 -8.39 -23.84
C HIS A 50 4.94 -8.16 -25.09
N PRO A 51 4.52 -8.56 -26.30
CA PRO A 51 5.35 -8.42 -27.51
C PRO A 51 5.60 -6.95 -27.89
N ASP A 52 4.60 -6.09 -27.74
CA ASP A 52 4.74 -4.64 -27.94
C ASP A 52 5.48 -3.99 -26.77
N GLU A 53 6.62 -3.36 -27.09
CA GLU A 53 7.44 -2.62 -26.14
C GLU A 53 6.70 -1.47 -25.49
N TRP A 54 5.87 -0.75 -26.23
CA TRP A 54 5.15 0.39 -25.69
C TRP A 54 4.22 -0.03 -24.56
N LYS A 55 3.53 -1.17 -24.73
CA LYS A 55 2.71 -1.74 -23.68
C LYS A 55 3.54 -2.21 -22.48
N ARG A 56 4.70 -2.84 -22.70
CA ARG A 56 5.63 -3.16 -21.59
C ARG A 56 5.98 -1.91 -20.78
N LYS A 57 6.39 -0.84 -21.46
CA LYS A 57 6.80 0.44 -20.83
C LYS A 57 5.62 1.18 -20.18
N LEU A 58 4.41 1.06 -20.72
CA LEU A 58 3.19 1.54 -20.06
C LEU A 58 2.95 0.78 -18.74
N SER A 59 3.00 -0.54 -18.77
CA SER A 59 2.82 -1.37 -17.58
C SER A 59 3.86 -1.09 -16.50
N LEU A 60 5.13 -0.90 -16.88
CA LEU A 60 6.20 -0.50 -15.94
C LEU A 60 5.92 0.85 -15.25
N ARG A 61 5.39 1.84 -15.99
CA ARG A 61 5.01 3.13 -15.43
C ARG A 61 3.84 2.99 -14.44
N ILE A 62 2.87 2.14 -14.74
CA ILE A 62 1.75 1.84 -13.83
C ILE A 62 2.29 1.22 -12.55
N ILE A 63 3.15 0.20 -12.62
CA ILE A 63 3.76 -0.43 -11.44
C ILE A 63 4.48 0.61 -10.56
N LEU A 64 5.33 1.46 -11.15
CA LEU A 64 6.03 2.50 -10.40
C LEU A 64 5.06 3.49 -9.76
N LEU A 65 4.04 3.92 -10.49
CA LEU A 65 3.03 4.86 -10.01
C LEU A 65 2.26 4.26 -8.83
N THR A 66 1.81 3.01 -8.95
CA THR A 66 1.11 2.30 -7.89
C THR A 66 1.97 2.18 -6.63
N ILE A 67 3.23 1.78 -6.74
CA ILE A 67 4.14 1.70 -5.57
C ILE A 67 4.40 3.09 -4.98
N TYR A 68 4.57 4.13 -5.80
CA TYR A 68 4.78 5.50 -5.35
C TYR A 68 3.56 6.06 -4.60
N GLU A 69 2.35 5.82 -5.12
CA GLU A 69 1.09 6.30 -4.53
C GLU A 69 0.69 5.50 -3.29
N TRP A 70 1.28 4.33 -3.09
CA TRP A 70 1.14 3.52 -1.89
C TRP A 70 1.79 4.19 -0.66
N ASP A 71 1.11 5.20 -0.13
CA ASP A 71 1.50 5.91 1.09
C ASP A 71 0.63 5.47 2.26
N MET A 72 1.01 4.37 2.90
CA MET A 72 0.32 3.86 4.07
C MET A 72 0.33 4.83 5.26
N GLY A 73 1.22 5.83 5.25
CA GLY A 73 1.20 6.91 6.24
C GLY A 73 -0.03 7.81 6.13
N LYS A 74 -0.58 7.99 4.92
CA LYS A 74 -1.86 8.70 4.72
C LYS A 74 -3.05 7.91 5.26
N VAL A 75 -2.97 6.58 5.19
CA VAL A 75 -4.09 5.67 5.46
C VAL A 75 -4.16 5.26 6.94
N ALA A 76 -3.00 5.02 7.57
CA ALA A 76 -2.89 4.70 8.98
C ALA A 76 -3.41 5.82 9.89
N GLY A 77 -3.29 7.08 9.46
CA GLY A 77 -3.66 8.25 10.25
C GLY A 77 -2.69 8.51 11.42
N ARG A 78 -2.70 9.75 11.93
CA ARG A 78 -1.77 10.18 13.00
C ARG A 78 -2.02 9.48 14.34
N ASN A 79 -3.19 8.90 14.55
CA ASN A 79 -3.63 8.33 15.82
C ASN A 79 -3.54 6.79 15.87
N LEU A 80 -2.95 6.12 14.87
CA LEU A 80 -2.94 4.65 14.80
C LEU A 80 -2.38 4.02 16.09
N LYS A 81 -1.25 4.52 16.62
CA LYS A 81 -0.65 3.99 17.86
C LYS A 81 -1.64 4.05 19.04
N THR A 82 -2.37 5.15 19.17
CA THR A 82 -3.40 5.34 20.19
C THR A 82 -4.56 4.37 19.98
N LEU A 83 -5.02 4.19 18.74
CA LEU A 83 -6.10 3.25 18.41
C LEU A 83 -5.72 1.80 18.74
N LEU A 84 -4.50 1.39 18.39
CA LEU A 84 -3.97 0.05 18.68
C LEU A 84 -3.87 -0.19 20.19
N SER A 85 -3.31 0.78 20.93
CA SER A 85 -3.19 0.71 22.39
C SER A 85 -4.57 0.63 23.05
N ARG A 86 -5.55 1.39 22.53
CA ARG A 86 -6.93 1.39 23.01
C ARG A 86 -7.62 0.03 22.82
N SER A 87 -7.27 -0.69 21.75
CA SER A 87 -7.70 -2.07 21.46
C SER A 87 -6.86 -3.15 22.15
N SER A 88 -6.03 -2.81 23.14
CA SER A 88 -5.15 -3.75 23.85
C SER A 88 -4.28 -4.59 22.90
N VAL A 89 -3.79 -3.97 21.82
CA VAL A 89 -2.79 -4.62 20.96
C VAL A 89 -1.44 -4.56 21.69
N PRO A 90 -0.76 -5.71 21.92
CA PRO A 90 0.55 -5.76 22.56
C PRO A 90 1.56 -4.82 21.91
N GLU A 91 2.40 -4.18 22.73
CA GLU A 91 3.39 -3.20 22.24
C GLU A 91 4.37 -3.84 21.24
N GLU A 92 4.71 -5.11 21.42
CA GLU A 92 5.55 -5.87 20.51
C GLU A 92 4.94 -5.95 19.10
N LEU A 93 3.64 -6.24 19.02
CA LEU A 93 2.92 -6.28 17.73
C LEU A 93 2.76 -4.89 17.11
N GLN A 94 2.58 -3.86 17.93
CA GLN A 94 2.57 -2.47 17.45
C GLN A 94 3.94 -2.11 16.84
N ASN A 95 5.03 -2.45 17.52
CA ASN A 95 6.39 -2.19 17.05
C ASN A 95 6.69 -2.94 15.75
N GLU A 96 6.34 -4.23 15.66
CA GLU A 96 6.47 -5.03 14.44
C GLU A 96 5.75 -4.38 13.25
N LEU A 97 4.51 -3.92 13.47
CA LEU A 97 3.74 -3.20 12.45
C LEU A 97 4.43 -1.89 12.05
N PHE A 98 4.83 -1.03 12.99
CA PHE A 98 5.45 0.25 12.66
C PHE A 98 6.82 0.10 11.99
N GLU A 99 7.58 -0.93 12.33
CA GLU A 99 8.83 -1.25 11.65
C GLU A 99 8.59 -1.69 10.20
N SER A 100 7.60 -2.55 9.95
CA SER A 100 7.24 -2.95 8.59
C SER A 100 6.74 -1.77 7.73
N LEU A 101 5.99 -0.84 8.32
CA LEU A 101 5.58 0.41 7.65
C LEU A 101 6.79 1.28 7.28
N ARG A 102 7.84 1.31 8.11
CA ARG A 102 9.09 2.03 7.79
C ARG A 102 9.84 1.37 6.64
N THR A 103 9.88 0.03 6.56
CA THR A 103 10.53 -0.67 5.44
C THR A 103 9.80 -0.42 4.13
N LEU A 104 8.47 -0.48 4.15
CA LEU A 104 7.65 -0.13 2.98
C LEU A 104 7.89 1.30 2.50
N LYS A 105 7.97 2.26 3.42
CA LYS A 105 8.29 3.66 3.08
C LYS A 105 9.65 3.81 2.39
N LYS A 106 10.62 2.94 2.68
CA LYS A 106 11.90 2.90 1.97
C LYS A 106 11.72 2.40 0.53
N ALA A 107 10.96 1.33 0.33
CA ALA A 107 10.64 0.83 -1.01
C ALA A 107 9.88 1.87 -1.86
N GLN A 108 8.88 2.53 -1.26
CA GLN A 108 8.16 3.66 -1.88
C GLN A 108 9.11 4.78 -2.33
N ARG A 109 10.07 5.17 -1.47
CA ARG A 109 11.08 6.20 -1.81
C ARG A 109 12.00 5.77 -2.97
N LYS A 110 12.32 4.48 -3.07
CA LYS A 110 13.09 3.95 -4.21
C LYS A 110 12.29 4.08 -5.50
N ALA A 111 11.02 3.64 -5.50
CA ALA A 111 10.12 3.81 -6.64
C ALA A 111 9.96 5.30 -7.02
N ALA A 112 9.81 6.19 -6.03
CA ALA A 112 9.70 7.63 -6.24
C ALA A 112 10.91 8.23 -6.99
N LYS A 113 12.13 7.76 -6.70
CA LYS A 113 13.35 8.21 -7.39
C LYS A 113 13.33 7.82 -8.87
N ILE A 114 12.97 6.58 -9.17
CA ILE A 114 12.87 6.08 -10.56
C ILE A 114 11.73 6.81 -11.29
N LEU A 115 10.61 7.03 -10.61
CA LEU A 115 9.40 7.64 -11.16
C LEU A 115 9.51 9.16 -11.36
N HIS A 116 10.44 9.85 -10.69
CA HIS A 116 10.51 11.31 -10.69
C HIS A 116 10.47 11.92 -12.10
N GLN A 117 11.32 11.44 -12.99
CA GLN A 117 11.43 11.96 -14.35
C GLN A 117 10.25 11.51 -15.24
N PRO A 118 9.82 10.23 -15.26
CA PRO A 118 8.61 9.81 -15.99
C PRO A 118 7.33 10.50 -15.52
N ARG A 119 7.15 10.75 -14.22
CA ARG A 119 5.96 11.41 -13.68
C ARG A 119 5.80 12.83 -14.19
N ASN A 120 6.92 13.55 -14.26
CA ASN A 120 6.98 14.96 -14.66
C ASN A 120 7.08 15.15 -16.18
N SER A 121 7.00 14.07 -16.96
CA SER A 121 7.16 14.12 -18.42
C SER A 121 6.03 13.41 -19.16
N VAL A 122 5.63 12.21 -18.71
CA VAL A 122 4.74 11.32 -19.48
C VAL A 122 3.56 10.75 -18.70
N ILE A 123 3.35 11.17 -17.45
CA ILE A 123 2.24 10.70 -16.60
C ILE A 123 1.37 11.86 -16.11
N ALA A 124 1.82 12.58 -15.06
CA ALA A 124 0.97 13.54 -14.33
C ALA A 124 1.18 14.99 -14.76
N HIS A 125 2.41 15.36 -15.16
CA HIS A 125 2.74 16.69 -15.64
C HIS A 125 3.32 16.57 -17.05
N ARG A 126 2.48 16.18 -18.01
CA ARG A 126 2.92 15.85 -19.37
C ARG A 126 3.69 17.01 -20.00
N ASP A 127 4.93 16.77 -20.42
CA ASP A 127 5.82 17.78 -20.99
C ASP A 127 5.27 18.28 -22.34
N ALA A 128 5.43 19.56 -22.68
CA ALA A 128 4.99 20.09 -23.98
C ALA A 128 5.81 19.51 -25.15
N ASN A 129 7.05 19.08 -24.91
CA ASN A 129 7.96 18.51 -25.88
C ASN A 129 7.70 17.00 -26.05
N ALA A 130 6.96 16.63 -27.10
CA ALA A 130 6.66 15.23 -27.42
C ALA A 130 7.90 14.37 -27.66
N LEU A 131 8.97 14.91 -28.23
CA LEU A 131 10.21 14.15 -28.43
C LEU A 131 10.88 13.80 -27.08
N ALA A 132 10.85 14.70 -26.11
CA ALA A 132 11.34 14.43 -24.77
C ALA A 132 10.50 13.35 -24.06
N GLN A 133 9.18 13.33 -24.30
CA GLN A 133 8.29 12.28 -23.79
C GLN A 133 8.66 10.89 -24.33
N VAL A 134 8.87 10.77 -25.66
CA VAL A 134 9.25 9.49 -26.29
C VAL A 134 10.56 8.99 -25.70
N LYS A 135 11.60 9.85 -25.65
CA LYS A 135 12.91 9.51 -25.07
C LYS A 135 12.80 9.04 -23.62
N THR A 136 11.94 9.69 -22.84
CA THR A 136 11.65 9.31 -21.45
C THR A 136 11.11 7.89 -21.37
N ILE A 137 10.13 7.55 -22.20
CA ILE A 137 9.50 6.23 -22.23
C ILE A 137 10.50 5.15 -22.66
N GLU A 138 11.24 5.41 -23.74
CA GLU A 138 12.25 4.48 -24.25
C GLU A 138 13.34 4.19 -23.22
N SER A 139 13.80 5.23 -22.50
CA SER A 139 14.84 5.11 -21.46
C SER A 139 14.42 4.37 -20.19
N LEU A 140 13.13 4.07 -19.99
CA LEU A 140 12.65 3.44 -18.77
C LEU A 140 13.23 2.03 -18.61
N ASN A 141 14.05 1.84 -17.58
CA ASN A 141 14.78 0.60 -17.35
C ASN A 141 13.92 -0.42 -16.61
N ALA A 142 13.50 -1.48 -17.31
CA ALA A 142 12.69 -2.55 -16.74
C ALA A 142 13.34 -3.22 -15.52
N LYS A 143 14.67 -3.42 -15.55
CA LYS A 143 15.42 -4.05 -14.45
C LYS A 143 15.34 -3.21 -13.17
N GLU A 144 15.44 -1.88 -13.28
CA GLU A 144 15.33 -0.98 -12.13
C GLU A 144 13.91 -0.97 -11.56
N VAL A 145 12.90 -0.98 -12.44
CA VAL A 145 11.49 -1.04 -12.03
C VAL A 145 11.17 -2.34 -11.31
N PHE A 146 11.58 -3.49 -11.86
CA PHE A 146 11.38 -4.78 -11.20
C PHE A 146 12.16 -4.88 -9.90
N GLY A 147 13.37 -4.33 -9.82
CA GLY A 147 14.10 -4.23 -8.56
C GLY A 147 13.44 -3.31 -7.52
N ALA A 148 12.59 -2.37 -7.93
CA ALA A 148 11.76 -1.59 -6.99
C ALA A 148 10.49 -2.36 -6.58
N ALA A 149 9.88 -3.10 -7.51
CA ALA A 149 8.75 -3.97 -7.22
C ALA A 149 9.13 -5.11 -6.27
N GLU A 150 10.30 -5.72 -6.44
CA GLU A 150 10.83 -6.75 -5.55
C GLU A 150 11.01 -6.22 -4.11
N ASP A 151 11.67 -5.07 -3.95
CA ASP A 151 11.82 -4.41 -2.65
C ASP A 151 10.47 -4.10 -2.00
N PHE A 152 9.49 -3.67 -2.80
CA PHE A 152 8.12 -3.43 -2.35
C PHE A 152 7.47 -4.72 -1.87
N TYR A 153 7.50 -5.80 -2.65
CA TYR A 153 6.90 -7.09 -2.27
C TYR A 153 7.57 -7.71 -1.04
N ALA A 154 8.90 -7.66 -0.95
CA ALA A 154 9.62 -8.12 0.24
C ALA A 154 9.24 -7.32 1.50
N SER A 155 8.98 -6.02 1.35
CA SER A 155 8.51 -5.18 2.45
C SER A 155 7.03 -5.41 2.78
N SER A 156 6.21 -5.67 1.77
CA SER A 156 4.78 -5.97 1.89
C SER A 156 4.52 -7.30 2.58
N ASP A 157 5.34 -8.32 2.32
CA ASP A 157 5.26 -9.61 3.00
C ASP A 157 5.44 -9.45 4.53
N ARG A 158 6.48 -8.73 4.95
CA ARG A 158 6.72 -8.39 6.36
C ARG A 158 5.55 -7.63 6.97
N PHE A 159 5.02 -6.66 6.22
CA PHE A 159 3.84 -5.90 6.65
C PHE A 159 2.62 -6.77 6.82
N MET A 160 2.30 -7.65 5.86
CA MET A 160 1.13 -8.53 5.96
C MET A 160 1.26 -9.52 7.12
N GLY A 161 2.49 -9.98 7.42
CA GLY A 161 2.80 -10.76 8.60
C GLY A 161 2.45 -10.04 9.91
N ALA A 162 2.90 -8.80 10.08
CA ALA A 162 2.59 -7.98 11.27
C ALA A 162 1.12 -7.54 11.32
N PHE A 163 0.60 -7.07 10.19
CA PHE A 163 -0.75 -6.53 10.03
C PHE A 163 -1.82 -7.58 10.34
N SER A 164 -1.65 -8.82 9.88
CA SER A 164 -2.61 -9.90 10.16
C SER A 164 -2.71 -10.20 11.65
N LYS A 165 -1.59 -10.25 12.38
CA LYS A 165 -1.56 -10.43 13.85
C LYS A 165 -2.27 -9.27 14.56
N VAL A 166 -1.98 -8.04 14.16
CA VAL A 166 -2.61 -6.84 14.72
C VAL A 166 -4.11 -6.83 14.46
N LEU A 167 -4.54 -7.15 13.24
CA LEU A 167 -5.94 -7.22 12.85
C LEU A 167 -6.69 -8.28 13.65
N LEU A 168 -6.10 -9.46 13.83
CA LEU A 168 -6.65 -10.53 14.66
C LEU A 168 -6.84 -10.10 16.11
N GLN A 169 -5.82 -9.47 16.71
CA GLN A 169 -5.91 -9.00 18.10
C GLN A 169 -6.94 -7.89 18.26
N ALA A 170 -6.90 -6.85 17.42
CA ALA A 170 -7.82 -5.72 17.50
C ALA A 170 -9.27 -6.12 17.19
N GLY A 171 -9.47 -7.12 16.33
CA GLY A 171 -10.76 -7.69 15.98
C GLY A 171 -11.27 -8.78 16.94
N SER A 172 -10.46 -9.23 17.89
CA SER A 172 -10.86 -10.21 18.90
C SER A 172 -11.93 -9.64 19.84
N LEU A 173 -12.70 -10.51 20.52
CA LEU A 173 -13.64 -10.06 21.56
C LEU A 173 -12.92 -9.17 22.60
N HIS A 174 -11.75 -9.60 23.06
CA HIS A 174 -10.95 -8.83 24.02
C HIS A 174 -10.59 -7.43 23.49
N GLY A 175 -10.07 -7.35 22.25
CA GLY A 175 -9.68 -6.07 21.64
C GLY A 175 -10.86 -5.13 21.37
N LEU A 176 -12.00 -5.68 20.96
CA LEU A 176 -13.24 -4.92 20.77
C LEU A 176 -13.80 -4.38 22.11
N PHE A 177 -13.84 -5.22 23.15
CA PHE A 177 -14.28 -4.80 24.49
C PHE A 177 -13.33 -3.76 25.10
N ALA A 178 -12.02 -3.99 25.00
CA ALA A 178 -11.01 -3.03 25.45
C ALA A 178 -11.22 -1.67 24.77
N PHE A 179 -11.46 -1.65 23.46
CA PHE A 179 -11.69 -0.41 22.74
C PHE A 179 -12.92 0.37 23.23
N MET A 180 -14.00 -0.33 23.61
CA MET A 180 -15.21 0.29 24.15
C MET A 180 -14.99 0.86 25.55
N LEU A 181 -14.28 0.14 26.42
CA LEU A 181 -14.04 0.52 27.81
C LEU A 181 -13.01 1.65 27.92
N ASN A 182 -11.96 1.59 27.12
CA ASN A 182 -10.91 2.59 27.06
C ASN A 182 -11.37 3.82 26.24
N LYS A 183 -12.42 4.53 26.69
CA LYS A 183 -12.76 5.82 26.07
C LYS A 183 -11.57 6.77 26.16
N LYS A 184 -11.37 7.60 25.13
CA LYS A 184 -10.42 8.73 25.19
C LYS A 184 -10.63 9.42 26.53
N LYS A 185 -9.61 9.44 27.39
CA LYS A 185 -9.51 10.53 28.37
C LYS A 185 -9.49 11.79 27.50
N ALA A 186 -10.56 12.58 27.60
CA ALA A 186 -10.71 13.84 26.88
C ALA A 186 -9.55 14.77 27.21
#